data_AF-A0A9D7KKU5-F1
#
_entry.id   AF-A0A9D7KKU5-F1
#
_cell.length_a   1.000
_cell.length_b   1.000
_cell.length_c   1.000
_cell.angle_alpha   90.00
_cell.angle_beta   90.00
_cell.angle_gamma   90.00
#
_symmetry.space_group_name_H-M   'P 1'
#
loop_
_entity.id
_entity.type
_entity.pdbx_description
1 polymer ?
#
loop_
_entity_poly.entity_id
_entity_poly.type
_entity_poly.pdbx_seq_one_letter_code
_entity_poly.pdbx_strand_id
1 'polypeptide(L)'
;MPNTAVSQEIADALVIASDHIPVYVNLSFDTPLPVELVSFTGIREGEAVNLKWQTATEINNMGFEIERSQNASFWSKIGFVEGNNTTNSPKYYSFVEKTRAKEKLYYRLKQIDNDGTSEYSNVVEVAEVMPKTFF
;
A
#
# COMPACT_ATOMS: atom_id res chain seq x y z
N MET A 1 -37.21 3.69 -16.93
CA MET A 1 -36.52 2.71 -16.07
C MET A 1 -35.02 2.91 -16.20
N PRO A 2 -34.35 3.27 -15.09
CA PRO A 2 -33.06 2.67 -14.77
C PRO A 2 -32.96 2.26 -13.29
N ASN A 3 -32.03 1.34 -13.03
CA ASN A 3 -31.77 0.64 -11.78
C ASN A 3 -30.52 1.21 -11.10
N THR A 4 -30.64 1.45 -9.78
CA THR A 4 -29.64 1.42 -8.68
C THR A 4 -28.34 2.25 -8.79
N ALA A 5 -28.17 3.18 -7.85
CA ALA A 5 -27.04 3.20 -6.90
C ALA A 5 -27.34 4.19 -5.76
N VAL A 6 -27.80 3.64 -4.64
CA VAL A 6 -27.98 4.29 -3.35
C VAL A 6 -26.60 4.42 -2.71
N SER A 7 -26.12 5.65 -2.45
CA SER A 7 -25.00 5.93 -1.53
C SER A 7 -24.98 7.41 -1.16
N GLN A 8 -26.04 7.90 -0.53
CA GLN A 8 -26.01 9.16 0.19
C GLN A 8 -27.08 9.19 1.28
N GLU A 9 -27.12 8.18 2.15
CA GLU A 9 -28.02 8.23 3.30
C GLU A 9 -27.52 7.31 4.42
N ILE A 10 -26.62 7.82 5.26
CA ILE A 10 -26.43 7.28 6.63
C ILE A 10 -26.36 8.45 7.62
N ALA A 11 -27.24 9.45 7.47
CA ALA A 11 -27.40 10.51 8.46
C ALA A 11 -28.73 10.43 9.22
N ASP A 12 -29.68 9.59 8.80
CA ASP A 12 -30.98 9.48 9.49
C ASP A 12 -31.05 8.17 10.29
N ALA A 13 -30.37 8.16 11.42
CA ALA A 13 -30.53 7.14 12.43
C ALA A 13 -31.90 7.29 13.12
N LEU A 14 -32.80 6.37 12.80
CA LEU A 14 -33.73 5.69 13.72
C LEU A 14 -34.44 6.59 14.76
N VAL A 15 -35.55 7.23 14.36
CA VAL A 15 -36.54 7.75 15.32
C VAL A 15 -37.49 6.62 15.69
N ILE A 16 -37.22 5.89 16.78
CA ILE A 16 -38.25 5.09 17.48
C ILE A 16 -38.72 5.91 18.68
N ALA A 17 -39.91 6.50 18.57
CA ALA A 17 -40.56 7.17 19.67
C ALA A 17 -41.43 6.19 20.46
N SER A 18 -40.98 5.80 21.65
CA SER A 18 -41.81 5.78 22.86
C SER A 18 -40.89 5.71 24.09
N ASP A 19 -40.83 6.81 24.84
CA ASP A 19 -40.24 6.98 26.17
C ASP A 19 -38.74 6.71 26.44
N HIS A 20 -37.89 6.63 25.41
CA HIS A 20 -36.45 6.46 25.62
C HIS A 20 -35.67 7.75 25.32
N ILE A 21 -34.94 8.23 26.33
CA ILE A 21 -33.95 9.32 26.19
C ILE A 21 -33.06 9.01 24.97
N PRO A 22 -32.91 9.93 24.00
CA PRO A 22 -31.99 9.70 22.91
C PRO A 22 -30.56 9.62 23.46
N VAL A 23 -29.99 8.41 23.43
CA VAL A 23 -28.59 8.18 23.69
C VAL A 23 -27.84 8.51 22.41
N TYR A 24 -27.16 9.65 22.40
CA TYR A 24 -26.22 9.98 21.32
C TYR A 24 -24.99 9.07 21.49
N VAL A 25 -24.93 8.01 20.69
CA VAL A 25 -23.74 7.15 20.63
C VAL A 25 -22.67 7.91 19.85
N ASN A 26 -21.70 8.47 20.57
CA ASN A 26 -20.56 9.15 19.97
C ASN A 26 -19.62 8.08 19.37
N LEU A 27 -19.85 7.71 18.12
CA LEU A 27 -18.96 6.80 17.39
C LEU A 27 -17.70 7.58 16.99
N SER A 28 -16.70 7.62 17.89
CA SER A 28 -15.36 8.04 17.52
C SER A 28 -14.72 6.93 16.70
N PHE A 29 -14.66 7.12 15.39
CA PHE A 29 -13.79 6.34 14.52
C PHE A 29 -12.38 6.86 14.74
N ASP A 30 -11.64 6.22 15.64
CA ASP A 30 -10.19 6.40 15.71
C ASP A 30 -9.64 5.78 14.42
N THR A 31 -9.43 6.61 13.40
CA THR A 31 -8.74 6.17 12.19
C THR A 31 -7.36 5.75 12.65
N PRO A 32 -7.01 4.45 12.61
CA PRO A 32 -5.69 4.03 13.03
C PRO A 32 -4.66 4.86 12.25
N LEU A 33 -3.64 5.38 12.94
CA LEU A 33 -2.53 6.02 12.23
C LEU A 33 -2.04 5.04 11.16
N PRO A 34 -1.96 5.47 9.88
CA PRO A 34 -1.59 4.58 8.79
C PRO A 34 -0.19 4.00 9.04
N VAL A 35 0.11 2.87 8.40
CA VAL A 35 1.48 2.33 8.36
C VAL A 35 2.46 3.44 7.97
N GLU A 36 3.49 3.61 8.80
CA GLU A 36 4.50 4.61 8.55
C GLU A 36 5.66 3.99 7.76
N LEU A 37 5.60 4.11 6.43
CA LEU A 37 6.67 3.67 5.54
C LEU A 37 7.89 4.57 5.68
N VAL A 38 9.00 4.02 6.17
CA VAL A 38 10.26 4.74 6.39
C VAL A 38 11.08 4.82 5.12
N SER A 39 11.14 3.72 4.36
CA SER A 39 11.94 3.67 3.14
C SER A 39 11.42 2.62 2.17
N PHE A 40 11.62 2.89 0.88
CA PHE A 40 11.47 1.91 -0.18
C PHE A 40 12.60 2.12 -1.20
N THR A 41 13.31 1.04 -1.52
CA THR A 41 14.51 1.06 -2.39
C THR A 41 14.50 -0.13 -3.33
N GLY A 42 15.11 0.04 -4.50
CA GLY A 42 15.32 -1.02 -5.48
C GLY A 42 16.74 -0.99 -6.02
N ILE A 43 17.39 -2.16 -6.06
CA ILE A 43 18.76 -2.32 -6.56
C ILE A 43 18.78 -3.46 -7.57
N ARG A 44 19.34 -3.20 -8.76
CA ARG A 44 19.54 -4.24 -9.78
C ARG A 44 20.88 -4.94 -9.57
N GLU A 45 20.84 -6.27 -9.55
CA GLU A 45 21.99 -7.15 -9.42
C GLU A 45 21.89 -8.25 -10.49
N GLY A 46 22.56 -8.07 -11.63
CA GLY A 46 22.47 -8.99 -12.76
C GLY A 46 21.05 -9.07 -13.35
N GLU A 47 20.51 -10.29 -13.47
CA GLU A 47 19.13 -10.56 -13.91
C GLU A 47 18.10 -10.49 -12.76
N ALA A 48 18.45 -9.85 -11.63
CA ALA A 48 17.56 -9.68 -10.49
C ALA A 48 17.42 -8.21 -10.09
N VAL A 49 16.24 -7.84 -9.60
CA VAL A 49 15.98 -6.59 -8.89
C VAL A 49 15.59 -6.92 -7.47
N ASN A 50 16.38 -6.43 -6.51
CA ASN A 50 16.13 -6.56 -5.09
C ASN A 50 15.41 -5.31 -4.60
N LEU A 51 14.16 -5.47 -4.18
CA LEU A 51 13.36 -4.44 -3.54
C LEU A 51 13.42 -4.62 -2.03
N LYS A 52 13.63 -3.54 -1.30
CA LYS A 52 13.66 -3.54 0.16
C LYS A 52 12.90 -2.34 0.70
N TRP A 53 12.13 -2.57 1.77
CA TRP A 53 11.43 -1.51 2.48
C TRP A 53 11.39 -1.76 3.97
N GLN A 54 11.12 -0.68 4.69
CA GLN A 54 11.00 -0.66 6.13
C GLN A 54 9.78 0.17 6.53
N THR A 55 9.03 -0.34 7.52
CA THR A 55 8.00 0.41 8.24
C THR A 55 8.51 0.75 9.65
N ALA A 56 8.08 1.87 10.22
CA ALA A 56 8.33 2.20 11.62
C ALA A 56 7.25 1.58 12.51
N THR A 57 6.00 1.71 12.09
CA THR A 57 4.80 1.15 12.72
C THR A 57 3.84 0.64 11.64
N GLU A 58 2.94 -0.25 12.02
CA GLU A 58 1.86 -0.74 11.18
C GLU A 58 0.59 -0.83 12.01
N ILE A 59 -0.55 -0.50 11.42
CA ILE A 59 -1.84 -0.73 12.05
C ILE A 59 -2.77 -1.37 11.02
N ASN A 60 -3.34 -2.53 11.37
CA ASN A 60 -4.23 -3.31 10.50
C ASN A 60 -3.67 -3.60 9.10
N ASN A 61 -2.34 -3.66 8.95
CA ASN A 61 -1.69 -3.86 7.66
C ASN A 61 -1.82 -5.31 7.19
N MET A 62 -2.59 -5.53 6.12
CA MET A 62 -2.68 -6.85 5.47
C MET A 62 -1.38 -7.16 4.72
N GLY A 63 -0.78 -6.15 4.08
CA GLY A 63 0.52 -6.28 3.43
C GLY A 63 0.69 -5.37 2.23
N PHE A 64 1.64 -5.73 1.37
CA PHE A 64 2.12 -4.89 0.29
C PHE A 64 2.02 -5.61 -1.05
N GLU A 65 1.24 -5.05 -1.98
CA GLU A 65 1.33 -5.39 -3.40
C GLU A 65 2.57 -4.70 -4.00
N ILE A 66 3.43 -5.49 -4.62
CA ILE A 66 4.58 -4.99 -5.36
C ILE A 66 4.14 -4.77 -6.79
N GLU A 67 4.20 -3.52 -7.24
CA GLU A 67 3.84 -3.15 -8.60
C GLU A 67 5.06 -2.68 -9.38
N ARG A 68 5.12 -3.09 -10.65
CA ARG A 68 6.17 -2.74 -11.60
C ARG A 68 5.58 -2.01 -12.79
N SER A 69 6.32 -1.03 -13.31
CA SER A 69 6.03 -0.36 -14.57
C SER A 69 7.28 -0.23 -15.43
N GLN A 70 7.09 -0.22 -16.75
CA GLN A 70 8.15 0.12 -17.71
C GLN A 70 8.16 1.60 -18.08
N ASN A 71 7.11 2.35 -17.72
CA ASN A 71 6.91 3.74 -18.15
C ASN A 71 6.35 4.66 -17.06
N ALA A 72 6.28 4.17 -15.82
CA ALA A 72 5.69 4.83 -14.65
C ALA A 72 4.20 5.20 -14.76
N SER A 73 3.52 4.80 -15.84
CA SER A 73 2.10 5.10 -16.09
C SER A 73 1.21 3.86 -15.97
N PHE A 74 1.68 2.73 -16.52
CA PHE A 74 0.96 1.46 -16.48
C PHE A 74 1.64 0.50 -15.52
N TRP A 75 0.91 0.08 -14.50
CA TRP A 75 1.42 -0.71 -13.38
C TRP A 75 0.88 -2.13 -13.44
N SER A 76 1.73 -3.10 -13.13
CA SER A 76 1.36 -4.51 -13.02
C SER A 76 1.80 -5.04 -11.67
N LYS A 77 0.89 -5.72 -10.97
CA LYS A 77 1.23 -6.49 -9.77
C LYS A 77 2.16 -7.65 -10.14
N ILE A 78 3.31 -7.71 -9.48
CA ILE A 78 4.30 -8.77 -9.66
C ILE A 78 4.50 -9.63 -8.41
N GLY A 79 3.94 -9.21 -7.27
CA GLY A 79 4.06 -9.94 -6.02
C GLY A 79 3.18 -9.36 -4.92
N PHE A 80 3.10 -10.10 -3.82
CA PHE A 80 2.51 -9.65 -2.58
C PHE A 80 3.38 -10.15 -1.41
N VAL A 81 3.60 -9.30 -0.42
CA VAL A 81 4.28 -9.65 0.82
C VAL A 81 3.36 -9.32 1.97
N GLU A 82 3.06 -10.33 2.80
CA GLU A 82 2.19 -10.20 3.97
C GLU A 82 2.79 -9.22 4.98
N GLY A 83 1.93 -8.36 5.54
CA GLY A 83 2.30 -7.42 6.61
C GLY A 83 2.38 -8.10 7.97
N ASN A 84 2.65 -7.32 9.02
CA ASN A 84 2.65 -7.80 10.40
C ASN A 84 1.38 -7.38 11.16
N ASN A 85 0.29 -7.07 10.44
CA ASN A 85 -0.97 -6.59 11.01
C ASN A 85 -0.77 -5.29 11.79
N THR A 86 -0.76 -5.34 13.13
CA THR A 86 -0.52 -4.17 13.99
C THR A 86 0.77 -4.33 14.77
N THR A 87 1.71 -3.40 14.59
CA THR A 87 3.01 -3.39 15.25
C THR A 87 3.48 -1.95 15.51
N ASN A 88 4.02 -1.71 16.71
CA ASN A 88 4.66 -0.45 17.08
C ASN A 88 6.19 -0.53 17.05
N SER A 89 6.73 -1.47 16.26
CA SER A 89 8.17 -1.72 16.12
C SER A 89 8.53 -1.84 14.64
N PRO A 90 9.77 -1.45 14.25
CA PRO A 90 10.17 -1.50 12.86
C PRO A 90 10.07 -2.90 12.25
N LYS A 91 9.58 -2.98 11.01
CA LYS A 91 9.58 -4.21 10.21
C LYS A 91 10.37 -3.99 8.94
N TYR A 92 11.01 -5.07 8.49
CA TYR A 92 11.89 -5.08 7.34
C TYR A 92 11.42 -6.13 6.37
N TYR A 93 11.30 -5.73 5.12
CA TYR A 93 10.74 -6.56 4.07
C TYR A 93 11.62 -6.55 2.85
N SER A 94 11.47 -7.59 2.02
CA SER A 94 12.18 -7.69 0.76
C SER A 94 11.38 -8.46 -0.28
N PHE A 95 11.56 -8.12 -1.54
CA PHE A 95 11.05 -8.86 -2.68
C PHE A 95 12.12 -8.93 -3.77
N VAL A 96 12.28 -10.10 -4.37
CA VAL A 96 13.25 -10.30 -5.47
C VAL A 96 12.48 -10.60 -6.74
N GLU A 97 12.64 -9.73 -7.73
CA GLU A 97 12.16 -9.98 -9.08
C GLU A 97 13.30 -10.51 -9.94
N LYS A 98 13.10 -11.67 -10.60
CA LYS A 98 13.99 -12.12 -11.67
C LYS A 98 13.50 -11.56 -13.00
N THR A 99 14.30 -10.71 -13.62
CA THR A 99 13.94 -10.04 -14.88
C THR A 99 15.14 -9.86 -15.79
N ARG A 100 14.93 -10.12 -17.09
CA ARG A 100 15.90 -9.88 -18.17
C ARG A 100 15.74 -8.52 -18.83
N ALA A 101 14.81 -7.70 -18.35
CA ALA A 101 14.60 -6.37 -18.91
C ALA A 101 15.87 -5.54 -18.74
N LYS A 102 16.42 -5.08 -19.87
CA LYS A 102 17.58 -4.18 -19.97
C LYS A 102 17.19 -2.71 -19.75
N GLU A 103 15.92 -2.40 -20.04
CA GLU A 103 15.32 -1.09 -19.83
C GLU A 103 15.23 -0.73 -18.35
N LYS A 104 15.03 0.57 -18.10
CA LYS A 104 14.65 1.08 -16.78
C LYS A 104 13.33 0.44 -16.34
N LEU A 105 13.24 0.12 -15.06
CA LEU A 105 12.01 -0.35 -14.43
C LEU A 105 11.66 0.56 -13.27
N TYR A 106 10.37 0.74 -13.06
CA TYR A 106 9.80 1.52 -11.98
C TYR A 106 9.06 0.60 -11.04
N TYR A 107 9.18 0.85 -9.75
CA TYR A 107 8.49 0.08 -8.73
C TYR A 107 7.79 1.00 -7.75
N ARG A 108 6.68 0.52 -7.21
CA ARG A 108 5.99 1.11 -6.05
C ARG A 108 5.39 0.00 -5.22
N LEU A 109 5.18 0.28 -3.95
CA LEU A 109 4.36 -0.53 -3.07
C LEU A 109 2.95 0.04 -3.09
N LYS A 110 1.97 -0.85 -3.11
CA LYS A 110 0.60 -0.54 -2.71
C LYS A 110 0.35 -1.29 -1.41
N GLN A 111 0.33 -0.56 -0.33
CA GLN A 111 -0.04 -1.09 0.97
C GLN A 111 -1.55 -1.29 1.02
N ILE A 112 -2.00 -2.37 1.65
CA ILE A 112 -3.41 -2.69 1.81
C ILE A 112 -3.65 -3.02 3.28
N ASP A 113 -4.68 -2.41 3.84
CA ASP A 113 -5.12 -2.69 5.20
C ASP A 113 -6.20 -3.78 5.19
N ASN A 114 -6.47 -4.40 6.34
CA ASN A 114 -7.44 -5.51 6.47
C ASN A 114 -8.88 -5.11 6.11
N ASP A 115 -9.19 -3.82 6.09
CA ASP A 115 -10.49 -3.30 5.65
C ASP A 115 -10.56 -3.03 4.13
N GLY A 116 -9.46 -3.28 3.41
CA GLY A 116 -9.32 -3.10 1.97
C GLY A 116 -8.93 -1.69 1.53
N THR A 117 -8.73 -0.75 2.47
CA THR A 117 -8.13 0.55 2.15
C THR A 117 -6.68 0.38 1.68
N SER A 118 -6.19 1.33 0.89
CA SER A 118 -4.85 1.22 0.31
C SER A 118 -4.18 2.56 0.07
N GLU A 119 -2.86 2.57 0.23
CA GLU A 119 -1.98 3.71 -0.02
C GLU A 119 -0.78 3.28 -0.87
N TYR A 120 -0.25 4.20 -1.68
CA TYR A 120 0.92 3.95 -2.51
C TYR A 120 2.17 4.60 -1.93
N SER A 121 3.30 3.91 -2.00
CA SER A 121 4.61 4.49 -1.72
C SER A 121 5.02 5.50 -2.81
N ASN A 122 6.14 6.17 -2.56
CA ASN A 122 6.92 6.78 -3.64
C ASN A 122 7.33 5.75 -4.69
N VAL A 123 7.55 6.21 -5.92
CA VAL A 123 8.10 5.39 -7.00
C VAL A 123 9.63 5.34 -6.89
N VAL A 124 10.22 4.16 -7.07
CA VAL A 124 11.66 3.99 -7.23
C VAL A 124 11.98 3.59 -8.67
N GLU A 125 12.97 4.26 -9.27
CA GLU A 125 13.52 3.90 -10.57
C GLU A 125 14.73 2.98 -10.38
N VAL A 126 14.77 1.88 -11.13
CA VAL A 126 15.86 0.92 -11.14
C VAL A 126 16.37 0.78 -12.57
N ALA A 127 17.60 1.23 -12.80
CA ALA A 127 18.31 1.11 -14.06
C ALA A 127 19.50 0.15 -13.93
N GLU A 128 19.99 -0.37 -15.05
CA GLU A 128 21.28 -1.05 -15.08
C GLU A 128 22.37 -0.02 -14.72
N VAL A 129 23.13 -0.30 -13.66
CA VAL A 129 24.32 0.47 -13.34
C VAL A 129 25.37 0.08 -14.37
N MET A 130 25.39 0.77 -15.51
CA MET A 130 26.49 0.62 -16.45
C MET A 130 27.77 0.98 -15.70
N PRO A 131 28.79 0.10 -15.66
CA PRO A 131 30.08 0.50 -15.12
C PRO A 131 30.54 1.72 -15.92
N LYS A 132 30.74 2.85 -15.23
CA LYS A 132 31.40 4.01 -15.84
C LYS A 132 32.83 3.58 -16.15
N THR A 133 33.07 3.17 -17.39
CA THR A 133 34.44 3.01 -17.88
C THR A 133 35.04 4.40 -17.99
N PHE A 134 35.92 4.76 -17.05
CA PHE A 134 36.82 5.89 -17.24
C PHE A 134 37.87 5.45 -18.26
N PHE A 135 37.83 6.03 -19.47
CA PHE A 135 38.90 5.92 -20.46
C PHE A 135 39.94 7.01 -20.22
#